data_AF-A0A285ZX60-F1
#
_entry.id   AF-A0A285ZX60-F1
#
_cell.length_a   1.000
_cell.length_b   1.000
_cell.length_c   1.000
_cell.angle_alpha   90.00
_cell.angle_beta   90.00
_cell.angle_gamma   90.00
#
_symmetry.space_group_name_H-M   'P 1'
#
loop_
_entity.id
_entity.type
_entity.pdbx_description
1 polymer ?
#
loop_
_entity_poly.entity_id
_entity_poly.type
_entity_poly.pdbx_seq_one_letter_code
_entity_poly.pdbx_strand_id
1 'polypeptide(L)'
;MKKYILYLILMSLSHIGFAQNLTPPQVSGYLSASTINVNFPFNIKGVPFTQIPKSVWYPTSVIIADFQMNYYLEGDDSKQINTIRKHVIPNSKTGAWEITGLSIEPLPHSTPNARVDHQRTTYMLSIYQIHTGQKSAMWYANIHLNQIQTNKIPAQKLGPIKVHPKDKVILNPQPIPPKEIKRKIRTKN
;
A
#
# COMPACT_ATOMS: atom_id res chain seq x y z
N MET A 1 26.20 59.24 -23.31
CA MET A 1 24.92 58.58 -22.92
C MET A 1 24.78 57.12 -23.39
N LYS A 2 25.33 56.70 -24.54
CA LYS A 2 25.20 55.30 -25.04
C LYS A 2 25.86 54.21 -24.17
N LYS A 3 26.94 54.52 -23.43
CA LYS A 3 27.69 53.53 -22.61
C LYS A 3 26.93 53.06 -21.36
N TYR A 4 26.04 53.88 -20.81
CA TYR A 4 25.28 53.56 -19.59
C TYR A 4 24.10 52.62 -19.85
N ILE A 5 23.53 52.67 -21.06
CA ILE A 5 22.45 51.77 -21.48
C ILE A 5 22.96 50.33 -21.57
N LEU A 6 24.18 50.12 -22.07
CA LEU A 6 24.79 48.79 -22.13
C LEU A 6 25.05 48.19 -20.74
N TYR A 7 25.46 49.01 -19.77
CA TYR A 7 25.65 48.58 -18.37
C TYR A 7 24.33 48.22 -17.68
N LEU A 8 23.26 48.96 -17.95
CA LEU A 8 21.90 48.65 -17.46
C LEU A 8 21.36 47.35 -18.06
N ILE A 9 21.63 47.09 -19.35
CA ILE A 9 21.29 45.83 -20.02
C ILE A 9 22.12 44.67 -19.45
N LEU A 10 23.43 44.84 -19.22
CA LEU A 10 24.28 43.79 -18.64
C LEU A 10 23.87 43.45 -17.19
N MET A 11 23.47 44.45 -16.40
CA MET A 11 22.94 44.27 -15.04
C MET A 11 21.58 43.59 -15.04
N SER A 12 20.70 43.84 -16.01
CA SER A 12 19.41 43.14 -16.09
C SER A 12 19.57 41.71 -16.59
N LEU A 13 20.51 41.43 -17.50
CA LEU A 13 20.82 40.07 -17.97
C LEU A 13 21.46 39.17 -16.90
N SER A 14 22.25 39.73 -15.97
CA SER A 14 22.78 38.95 -14.84
C SER A 14 21.72 38.54 -13.81
N HIS A 15 20.55 39.19 -13.84
CA HIS A 15 19.39 38.84 -13.01
C HIS A 15 18.41 37.89 -13.71
N ILE A 16 18.65 37.54 -14.98
CA ILE A 16 17.98 36.41 -15.65
C ILE A 16 18.71 35.13 -15.24
N GLY A 17 18.89 34.92 -13.93
CA GLY A 17 19.06 33.59 -13.40
C GLY A 17 17.73 32.91 -13.62
N PHE A 18 17.63 32.05 -14.64
CA PHE A 18 16.48 31.17 -14.79
C PHE A 18 16.23 30.52 -13.43
N ALA A 19 15.16 30.91 -12.74
CA ALA A 19 14.70 30.19 -11.57
C ALA A 19 14.30 28.80 -12.07
N GLN A 20 15.25 27.87 -12.05
CA GLN A 20 15.03 26.53 -12.53
C GLN A 20 14.09 25.84 -11.54
N ASN A 21 12.88 25.54 -12.01
CA ASN A 21 11.89 24.85 -11.18
C ASN A 21 12.44 23.49 -10.74
N LEU A 22 12.21 23.15 -9.48
CA LEU A 22 12.53 21.83 -8.95
C LEU A 22 11.88 20.74 -9.82
N THR A 23 12.64 19.70 -10.14
CA THR A 23 12.14 18.59 -10.96
C THR A 23 11.08 17.79 -10.20
N PRO A 24 9.91 17.52 -10.79
CA PRO A 24 8.93 16.63 -10.18
C PRO A 24 9.56 15.24 -9.94
N PRO A 25 9.47 14.68 -8.73
CA PRO A 25 9.90 13.30 -8.49
C PRO A 25 9.14 12.34 -9.41
N GLN A 26 9.82 11.38 -10.02
CA GLN A 26 9.18 10.34 -10.84
C GLN A 26 9.17 9.01 -10.09
N VAL A 27 8.07 8.27 -10.20
CA VAL A 27 7.96 6.93 -9.62
C VAL A 27 8.44 5.88 -10.61
N SER A 28 9.29 4.96 -10.15
CA SER A 28 9.81 3.89 -10.99
C SER A 28 8.66 2.94 -11.42
N GLY A 29 8.55 2.71 -12.73
CA GLY A 29 7.54 1.82 -13.30
C GLY A 29 6.16 2.45 -13.54
N TYR A 30 5.93 3.71 -13.17
CA TYR A 30 4.62 4.35 -13.28
C TYR A 30 4.71 5.76 -13.88
N LEU A 31 3.85 6.03 -14.85
CA LEU A 31 3.65 7.38 -15.40
C LEU A 31 2.80 8.22 -14.43
N SER A 32 2.97 9.54 -14.48
CA SER A 32 2.06 10.43 -13.75
C SER A 32 0.65 10.33 -14.37
N ALA A 33 -0.37 10.59 -13.54
CA ALA A 33 -1.79 10.40 -13.87
C ALA A 33 -2.20 8.95 -14.19
N SER A 34 -1.37 7.96 -13.85
CA SER A 34 -1.69 6.54 -14.02
C SER A 34 -2.44 5.96 -12.81
N THR A 35 -2.82 4.69 -12.92
CA THR A 35 -3.40 3.90 -11.82
C THR A 35 -2.37 2.86 -11.34
N ILE A 36 -2.19 2.76 -10.02
CA ILE A 36 -1.34 1.76 -9.38
C ILE A 36 -2.22 0.77 -8.61
N ASN A 37 -2.06 -0.52 -8.90
CA ASN A 37 -2.72 -1.60 -8.19
C ASN A 37 -1.84 -2.09 -7.03
N VAL A 38 -2.28 -1.93 -5.78
CA VAL A 38 -1.50 -2.29 -4.59
C VAL A 38 -2.34 -2.94 -3.50
N ASN A 39 -1.66 -3.53 -2.52
CA ASN A 39 -2.23 -3.89 -1.22
C ASN A 39 -1.67 -2.97 -0.15
N PHE A 40 -2.44 -2.68 0.90
CA PHE A 40 -1.88 -1.98 2.05
C PHE A 40 -1.18 -2.95 3.01
N PRO A 41 -0.06 -2.52 3.64
CA PRO A 41 0.73 -1.35 3.27
C PRO A 41 1.55 -1.59 1.98
N PHE A 42 1.88 -0.52 1.25
CA PHE A 42 2.73 -0.59 0.06
C PHE A 42 3.92 0.38 0.13
N ASN A 43 4.91 0.13 -0.72
CA ASN A 43 6.10 0.96 -0.85
C ASN A 43 6.15 1.58 -2.24
N ILE A 44 6.75 2.76 -2.36
CA ILE A 44 7.03 3.41 -3.63
C ILE A 44 8.48 3.81 -3.71
N LYS A 45 9.09 3.48 -4.84
CA LYS A 45 10.46 3.82 -5.17
C LYS A 45 10.51 4.83 -6.32
N GLY A 46 11.35 5.83 -6.15
CA GLY A 46 11.60 6.83 -7.16
C GLY A 46 12.59 6.43 -8.24
N VAL A 47 12.52 7.11 -9.38
CA VAL A 47 13.66 7.24 -10.29
C VAL A 47 14.66 8.19 -9.62
N PRO A 48 15.93 7.80 -9.42
CA PRO A 48 16.96 8.69 -8.90
C PRO A 48 17.09 9.95 -9.74
N PHE A 49 17.14 11.12 -9.12
CA PHE A 49 17.18 12.37 -9.88
C PHE A 49 18.39 12.50 -10.82
N THR A 50 19.54 11.85 -10.51
CA THR A 50 20.69 11.84 -11.43
C THR A 50 20.42 11.07 -12.73
N GLN A 51 19.37 10.24 -12.77
CA GLN A 51 18.93 9.53 -13.98
C GLN A 51 17.90 10.33 -14.80
N ILE A 52 17.38 11.44 -14.26
CA ILE A 52 16.42 12.29 -14.96
C ILE A 52 17.20 13.39 -15.70
N PRO A 53 17.11 13.48 -17.04
CA PRO A 53 17.84 14.47 -17.81
C PRO A 53 17.50 15.90 -17.36
N LYS A 54 18.55 16.72 -17.14
CA LYS A 54 18.43 18.12 -16.70
C LYS A 54 17.66 18.29 -15.38
N SER A 55 17.73 17.28 -14.50
CA SER A 55 17.07 17.36 -13.20
C SER A 55 17.68 18.42 -12.29
N VAL A 56 16.79 19.12 -11.59
CA VAL A 56 17.06 20.17 -10.61
C VAL A 56 16.52 19.68 -9.28
N TRP A 57 17.43 19.33 -8.38
CA TRP A 57 17.15 18.84 -7.04
C TRP A 57 18.37 19.13 -6.17
N TYR A 58 18.17 19.10 -4.85
CA TYR A 58 19.24 19.37 -3.90
C TYR A 58 19.31 18.24 -2.86
N PRO A 59 20.50 17.93 -2.31
CA PRO A 59 20.65 16.93 -1.25
C PRO A 59 19.83 17.22 0.02
N THR A 60 19.46 18.48 0.23
CA THR A 60 18.61 18.93 1.34
C THR A 60 17.13 19.06 0.95
N SER A 61 16.77 18.74 -0.30
CA SER A 61 15.37 18.63 -0.69
C SER A 61 14.67 17.55 0.14
N VAL A 62 13.39 17.76 0.44
CA VAL A 62 12.55 16.75 1.07
C VAL A 62 11.52 16.30 0.05
N ILE A 63 11.44 15.00 -0.19
CA ILE A 63 10.40 14.40 -1.01
C ILE A 63 9.23 14.07 -0.10
N ILE A 64 8.04 14.50 -0.50
CA ILE A 64 6.80 14.35 0.24
C ILE A 64 5.85 13.49 -0.59
N ALA A 65 5.23 12.50 0.06
CA ALA A 65 4.10 11.76 -0.45
C ALA A 65 2.86 12.10 0.39
N ASP A 66 1.87 12.74 -0.24
CA ASP A 66 0.54 12.95 0.32
C ASP A 66 -0.38 11.86 -0.23
N PHE A 67 -0.85 10.97 0.63
CA PHE A 67 -1.77 9.89 0.29
C PHE A 67 -3.15 10.19 0.86
N GLN A 68 -4.09 10.44 -0.04
CA GLN A 68 -5.45 10.86 0.27
C GLN A 68 -6.45 9.74 0.01
N MET A 69 -7.38 9.56 0.94
CA MET A 69 -8.54 8.69 0.86
C MET A 69 -9.79 9.56 0.89
N ASN A 70 -10.58 9.51 -0.18
CA ASN A 70 -11.94 10.05 -0.18
C ASN A 70 -12.90 8.87 -0.03
N TYR A 71 -13.73 8.89 1.00
CA TYR A 71 -14.55 7.74 1.35
C TYR A 71 -15.94 8.17 1.84
N TYR A 72 -16.85 7.21 1.82
CA TYR A 72 -18.23 7.35 2.28
C TYR A 72 -18.53 6.25 3.28
N LEU A 73 -19.50 6.48 4.15
CA LEU A 73 -19.99 5.46 5.08
C LEU A 73 -21.25 4.84 4.51
N GLU A 74 -21.45 3.55 4.77
CA GLU A 74 -22.67 2.85 4.36
C GLU A 74 -23.90 3.56 4.95
N GLY A 75 -24.82 4.00 4.10
CA GLY A 75 -26.02 4.74 4.51
C GLY A 75 -25.80 6.23 4.79
N ASP A 76 -24.61 6.78 4.52
CA ASP A 76 -24.30 8.21 4.59
C ASP A 76 -23.85 8.73 3.21
N ASP A 77 -24.41 9.86 2.81
CA ASP A 77 -24.02 10.54 1.57
C ASP A 77 -22.91 11.58 1.77
N SER A 78 -22.53 11.85 3.02
CA SER A 78 -21.46 12.77 3.35
C SER A 78 -20.09 12.20 2.96
N LYS A 79 -19.39 12.93 2.11
CA LYS A 79 -18.02 12.60 1.71
C LYS A 79 -17.06 12.93 2.84
N GLN A 80 -16.30 11.94 3.26
CA GLN A 80 -15.20 12.09 4.20
C GLN A 80 -13.85 12.08 3.47
N ILE A 81 -12.87 12.79 4.03
CA ILE A 81 -11.52 12.86 3.48
C ILE A 81 -10.53 12.60 4.61
N ASN A 82 -9.60 11.67 4.39
CA ASN A 82 -8.42 11.52 5.22
C ASN A 82 -7.18 11.66 4.34
N THR A 83 -6.12 12.26 4.88
CA THR A 83 -4.83 12.40 4.20
C THR A 83 -3.72 12.08 5.17
N ILE A 84 -2.83 11.17 4.77
CA ILE A 84 -1.57 10.95 5.46
C ILE A 84 -0.43 11.56 4.65
N ARG A 85 0.58 12.07 5.37
CA ARG A 85 1.80 12.62 4.77
C ARG A 85 3.00 11.80 5.22
N LYS A 86 3.78 11.30 4.26
CA LYS A 86 5.11 10.75 4.51
C LYS A 86 6.15 11.58 3.78
N HIS A 87 7.38 11.56 4.29
CA HIS A 87 8.48 12.27 3.67
C HIS A 87 9.79 11.49 3.78
N VAL A 88 10.71 11.77 2.87
CA VAL A 88 12.06 11.20 2.85
C VAL A 88 13.04 12.22 2.29
N ILE A 89 14.26 12.22 2.80
CA ILE A 89 15.37 12.98 2.21
C ILE A 89 16.04 12.07 1.17
N PRO A 90 16.18 12.48 -0.10
CA PRO A 90 16.82 11.67 -1.11
C PRO A 90 18.31 11.49 -0.82
N ASN A 91 18.89 10.42 -1.35
CA ASN A 91 20.31 10.17 -1.24
C ASN A 91 21.13 11.34 -1.82
N SER A 92 22.07 11.87 -1.04
CA SER A 92 22.81 13.08 -1.39
C SER A 92 23.66 12.99 -2.65
N LYS A 93 24.06 11.78 -3.08
CA LYS A 93 24.90 11.57 -4.27
C LYS A 93 24.09 11.29 -5.53
N THR A 94 23.00 10.55 -5.40
CA THR A 94 22.25 9.99 -6.54
C THR A 94 20.85 10.57 -6.69
N GLY A 95 20.33 11.22 -5.65
CA GLY A 95 18.94 11.64 -5.60
C GLY A 95 17.97 10.46 -5.55
N ALA A 96 18.44 9.26 -5.20
CA ALA A 96 17.60 8.08 -5.03
C ALA A 96 16.71 8.21 -3.78
N TRP A 97 15.47 7.73 -3.87
CA TRP A 97 14.50 7.84 -2.79
C TRP A 97 13.48 6.70 -2.80
N GLU A 98 12.95 6.40 -1.62
CA GLU A 98 11.91 5.41 -1.40
C GLU A 98 11.05 5.83 -0.20
N ILE A 99 9.74 5.63 -0.31
CA ILE A 99 8.79 5.84 0.79
C ILE A 99 8.12 4.51 1.08
N THR A 100 8.25 4.05 2.32
CA THR A 100 7.80 2.73 2.74
C THR A 100 6.58 2.81 3.66
N GLY A 101 5.78 1.74 3.64
CA GLY A 101 4.65 1.55 4.56
C GLY A 101 3.53 2.55 4.35
N LEU A 102 3.21 2.92 3.11
CA LEU A 102 2.05 3.74 2.80
C LEU A 102 0.77 2.91 3.06
N SER A 103 -0.05 3.38 3.98
CA SER A 103 -1.34 2.81 4.33
C SER A 103 -2.20 3.93 4.91
N ILE A 104 -3.49 3.93 4.62
CA ILE A 104 -4.43 4.90 5.17
C ILE A 104 -5.70 4.18 5.61
N GLU A 105 -6.16 4.55 6.80
CA GLU A 105 -7.41 4.07 7.37
C GLU A 105 -8.42 5.22 7.43
N PRO A 106 -9.73 4.91 7.46
CA PRO A 106 -10.76 5.90 7.75
C PRO A 106 -10.48 6.61 9.10
N LEU A 107 -10.90 7.87 9.22
CA LEU A 107 -10.82 8.56 10.51
C LEU A 107 -11.75 7.87 11.53
N PRO A 108 -11.41 7.85 12.83
CA PRO A 108 -12.30 7.31 13.85
C PRO A 108 -13.63 8.08 13.85
N HIS A 109 -14.75 7.35 13.84
CA HIS A 109 -16.10 7.92 13.72
C HIS A 109 -16.82 8.03 15.05
N SER A 110 -17.70 9.03 15.16
CA SER A 110 -18.62 9.21 16.28
C SER A 110 -19.71 8.12 16.34
N THR A 111 -20.01 7.50 15.20
CA THR A 111 -20.98 6.41 15.07
C THR A 111 -20.28 5.05 15.22
N PRO A 112 -20.56 4.28 16.29
CA PRO A 112 -20.02 2.95 16.45
C PRO A 112 -20.48 2.05 15.30
N ASN A 113 -19.58 1.24 14.74
CA ASN A 113 -19.84 0.25 13.69
C ASN A 113 -20.17 0.80 12.29
N ALA A 114 -19.96 2.09 12.01
CA ALA A 114 -20.06 2.60 10.64
C ALA A 114 -19.01 1.91 9.75
N ARG A 115 -19.47 1.31 8.65
CA ARG A 115 -18.61 0.65 7.67
C ARG A 115 -18.35 1.59 6.50
N VAL A 116 -17.16 1.46 5.90
CA VAL A 116 -16.79 2.22 4.72
C VAL A 116 -17.42 1.59 3.49
N ASP A 117 -18.08 2.41 2.69
CA ASP A 117 -18.50 2.04 1.34
C ASP A 117 -17.28 1.98 0.43
N HIS A 118 -16.76 0.78 0.23
CA HIS A 118 -15.60 0.54 -0.61
C HIS A 118 -15.84 0.81 -2.11
N GLN A 119 -17.08 0.82 -2.58
CA GLN A 119 -17.39 1.08 -4.00
C GLN A 119 -17.28 2.57 -4.33
N ARG A 120 -17.62 3.43 -3.36
CA ARG A 120 -17.52 4.89 -3.49
C ARG A 120 -16.18 5.45 -2.98
N THR A 121 -15.33 4.59 -2.41
CA THR A 121 -14.03 4.99 -1.88
C THR A 121 -12.99 5.10 -2.99
N THR A 122 -12.24 6.21 -2.98
CA THR A 122 -11.16 6.48 -3.94
C THR A 122 -9.90 6.89 -3.22
N TYR A 123 -8.76 6.57 -3.82
CA TYR A 123 -7.45 6.86 -3.27
C TYR A 123 -6.58 7.59 -4.29
N MET A 124 -5.90 8.63 -3.86
CA MET A 124 -4.99 9.41 -4.69
C MET A 124 -3.67 9.60 -3.96
N LEU A 125 -2.58 9.33 -4.65
CA LEU A 125 -1.23 9.61 -4.18
C LEU A 125 -0.66 10.78 -4.97
N SER A 126 -0.06 11.73 -4.27
CA SER A 126 0.73 12.81 -4.86
C SER A 126 2.12 12.84 -4.26
N ILE A 127 3.13 13.05 -5.10
CA ILE A 127 4.54 13.09 -4.73
C ILE A 127 5.18 14.34 -5.30
N TYR A 128 5.89 15.09 -4.46
CA TYR A 128 6.59 16.31 -4.84
C TYR A 128 7.82 16.52 -3.97
N GLN A 129 8.73 17.39 -4.39
CA GLN A 129 9.85 17.81 -3.56
C GLN A 129 9.67 19.25 -3.08
N ILE A 130 10.19 19.53 -1.88
CA ILE A 130 10.34 20.86 -1.32
C ILE A 130 11.82 21.13 -1.05
N HIS A 131 12.30 22.29 -1.47
CA HIS A 131 13.61 22.80 -1.09
C HIS A 131 13.50 24.29 -0.79
N THR A 132 13.97 24.72 0.40
CA THR A 132 13.98 26.13 0.82
C THR A 132 12.65 26.86 0.56
N GLY A 133 11.53 26.21 0.85
CA GLY A 133 10.18 26.75 0.65
C GLY A 133 9.65 26.68 -0.79
N GLN A 134 10.49 26.37 -1.78
CA GLN A 134 10.04 26.12 -3.16
C GLN A 134 9.52 24.69 -3.30
N LYS A 135 8.41 24.54 -4.02
CA LYS A 135 7.73 23.27 -4.26
C LYS A 135 7.81 22.91 -5.74
N SER A 136 8.17 21.66 -6.07
CA SER A 136 8.10 21.16 -7.45
C SER A 136 6.65 20.98 -7.91
N ALA A 137 6.44 20.82 -9.21
CA ALA A 137 5.18 20.22 -9.66
C ALA A 137 5.05 18.79 -9.10
N MET A 138 3.80 18.32 -9.00
CA MET A 138 3.46 17.03 -8.41
C MET A 138 3.44 15.94 -9.48
N TRP A 139 4.01 14.80 -9.13
CA TRP A 139 3.63 13.53 -9.73
C TRP A 139 2.43 12.98 -8.97
N TYR A 140 1.45 12.42 -9.66
CA TYR A 140 0.26 11.89 -8.99
C TYR A 140 -0.22 10.60 -9.66
N ALA A 141 -0.90 9.75 -8.90
CA ALA A 141 -1.54 8.54 -9.40
C ALA A 141 -2.77 8.18 -8.58
N ASN A 142 -3.72 7.53 -9.25
CA ASN A 142 -4.84 6.88 -8.58
C ASN A 142 -4.35 5.55 -7.99
N ILE A 143 -4.75 5.25 -6.76
CA ILE A 143 -4.42 3.98 -6.13
C ILE A 143 -5.67 3.10 -6.15
N HIS A 144 -5.53 1.92 -6.72
CA HIS A 144 -6.54 0.89 -6.71
C HIS A 144 -6.09 -0.25 -5.79
N LEU A 145 -6.96 -0.61 -4.85
CA LEU A 145 -6.69 -1.68 -3.91
C LEU A 145 -7.03 -3.02 -4.54
N ASN A 146 -6.09 -3.97 -4.52
CA ASN A 146 -6.38 -5.34 -4.90
C ASN A 146 -7.19 -5.97 -3.76
N GLN A 147 -8.52 -5.81 -3.79
CA GLN A 147 -9.38 -6.49 -2.84
C GLN A 147 -9.33 -8.00 -3.12
N ILE A 148 -8.57 -8.72 -2.30
CA ILE A 148 -8.78 -10.16 -2.18
C ILE A 148 -10.16 -10.30 -1.54
N GLN A 149 -11.15 -10.73 -2.31
CA GLN A 149 -12.38 -11.26 -1.73
C GLN A 149 -11.97 -12.44 -0.85
N THR A 150 -11.85 -12.20 0.45
CA THR A 150 -11.94 -13.29 1.42
C THR A 150 -13.37 -13.77 1.31
N ASN A 151 -13.61 -14.75 0.43
CA ASN A 151 -14.81 -15.57 0.53
C ASN A 151 -14.84 -16.03 1.97
N LYS A 152 -15.83 -15.53 2.73
CA LYS A 152 -16.05 -15.95 4.11
C LYS A 152 -16.08 -17.47 4.07
N ILE A 153 -15.04 -18.11 4.59
CA ILE A 153 -15.07 -19.55 4.80
C ILE A 153 -16.29 -19.73 5.71
N PRO A 154 -17.34 -20.46 5.27
CA PRO A 154 -18.51 -20.67 6.10
C PRO A 154 -18.03 -21.15 7.45
N ALA A 155 -18.51 -20.53 8.53
CA ALA A 155 -18.08 -20.85 9.88
C ALA A 155 -18.00 -22.37 10.04
N GLN A 156 -16.79 -22.91 10.19
CA GLN A 156 -16.62 -24.32 10.54
C GLN A 156 -17.38 -24.49 11.86
N LYS A 157 -18.50 -25.23 11.82
CA LYS A 157 -19.23 -25.59 13.03
C LYS A 157 -18.21 -26.22 13.98
N LEU A 158 -17.93 -25.54 15.08
CA LEU A 158 -17.01 -26.01 16.10
C LEU A 158 -17.52 -27.33 16.67
N GLY A 159 -16.75 -28.39 16.40
CA GLY A 159 -16.77 -29.62 17.16
C GLY A 159 -17.62 -30.76 16.60
N PRO A 160 -17.29 -32.00 16.97
CA PRO A 160 -18.07 -33.17 16.60
C PRO A 160 -19.49 -33.03 17.17
N ILE A 161 -20.48 -33.22 16.30
CA ILE A 161 -21.87 -33.43 16.73
C ILE A 161 -21.83 -34.55 17.78
N LYS A 162 -22.25 -34.27 19.00
CA LYS A 162 -22.35 -35.27 20.06
C LYS A 162 -23.49 -36.21 19.70
N VAL A 163 -23.19 -37.21 18.88
CA VAL A 163 -24.17 -38.23 18.46
C VAL A 163 -24.52 -39.07 19.68
N HIS A 164 -25.81 -39.22 19.99
CA HIS A 164 -26.24 -40.08 21.07
C HIS A 164 -25.81 -41.54 20.76
N PRO A 165 -25.42 -42.34 21.77
CA PRO A 165 -24.93 -43.71 21.57
C PRO A 165 -25.90 -44.61 20.78
N LYS A 166 -27.20 -44.26 20.80
CA LYS A 166 -28.31 -44.96 20.14
C LYS A 166 -28.26 -44.82 18.61
N ASP A 167 -27.66 -43.75 18.12
CA ASP A 167 -27.58 -43.41 16.68
C ASP A 167 -26.20 -43.74 16.09
N LYS A 168 -25.33 -44.40 16.86
CA LYS A 168 -24.12 -44.99 16.32
C LYS A 168 -24.51 -46.21 15.50
N VAL A 169 -24.43 -46.07 14.17
CA VAL A 169 -24.45 -47.20 13.24
C VAL A 169 -23.36 -48.19 13.70
N ILE A 170 -23.77 -49.37 14.14
CA ILE A 170 -22.85 -50.44 14.51
C ILE A 170 -22.23 -50.93 13.21
N LEU A 171 -21.00 -50.50 12.92
CA LEU A 171 -20.19 -51.14 11.90
C LEU A 171 -20.00 -52.60 12.32
N ASN A 172 -20.44 -53.48 11.42
CA ASN A 172 -20.44 -54.94 11.50
C ASN A 172 -19.33 -55.47 12.44
N PRO A 173 -19.66 -56.17 13.55
CA PRO A 173 -18.63 -56.65 14.46
C PRO A 173 -17.67 -57.57 13.70
N GLN A 174 -16.36 -57.29 13.80
CA GLN A 174 -15.33 -58.13 13.19
C GLN A 174 -15.46 -59.59 13.68
N PRO A 175 -15.23 -60.60 12.83
CA PRO A 175 -15.32 -62.00 13.24
C PRO A 175 -14.37 -62.29 14.41
N ILE A 176 -14.89 -63.00 15.41
CA ILE A 176 -14.12 -63.45 16.58
C ILE A 176 -13.02 -64.40 16.10
N PRO A 177 -11.75 -64.22 16.51
CA PRO A 177 -10.68 -65.13 16.12
C PRO A 177 -10.96 -66.57 16.60
N PRO A 178 -10.62 -67.59 15.78
CA PRO A 178 -10.91 -68.98 16.12
C PRO A 178 -10.16 -69.42 17.39
N LYS A 179 -10.85 -70.15 18.27
CA LYS A 179 -10.27 -70.76 19.48
C LYS A 179 -9.15 -71.72 19.11
N GLU A 180 -7.97 -71.53 19.67
CA GLU A 180 -6.87 -72.50 19.59
C GLU A 180 -7.28 -73.83 20.22
N ILE A 181 -7.34 -74.88 19.41
CA ILE A 181 -7.48 -76.25 19.88
C ILE A 181 -6.10 -76.69 20.40
N LYS A 182 -5.92 -76.69 21.72
CA LYS A 182 -4.73 -77.31 22.34
C LYS A 182 -4.77 -78.82 22.11
N ARG A 183 -4.04 -79.32 21.10
CA ARG A 183 -3.76 -80.75 20.95
C ARG A 183 -2.82 -81.18 22.09
N LYS A 184 -3.33 -81.99 23.03
CA LYS A 184 -2.51 -82.75 23.97
C LYS A 184 -1.63 -83.72 23.18
N ILE A 185 -0.32 -83.46 23.16
CA ILE A 185 0.66 -84.45 22.73
C ILE A 185 0.80 -85.47 23.86
N ARG A 186 0.44 -86.73 23.57
CA ARG A 186 0.70 -87.89 24.43
C ARG A 186 2.19 -88.21 24.32
N THR A 187 2.94 -88.05 25.39
CA THR A 187 4.26 -88.69 25.54
C THR A 187 4.08 -89.99 26.33
N LYS A 188 4.42 -91.11 25.68
CA LYS A 188 4.66 -92.40 26.31
C LYS A 188 6.00 -92.33 27.04
N ASN A 189 6.04 -92.84 28.27
CA ASN A 189 7.02 -93.82 28.75
C ASN A 189 6.35 -94.65 29.84
#